data_AF-A0A3A4VG09-F1
#
_entry.id   AF-A0A3A4VG09-F1
#
_cell.length_a   1.000
_cell.length_b   1.000
_cell.length_c   1.000
_cell.angle_alpha   90.00
_cell.angle_beta   90.00
_cell.angle_gamma   90.00
#
_symmetry.space_group_name_H-M   'P 1'
#
loop_
_entity.id
_entity.type
_entity.pdbx_description
1 polymer ?
#
loop_
_entity_poly.entity_id
_entity_poly.type
_entity_poly.pdbx_seq_one_letter_code
_entity_poly.pdbx_strand_id
1 'polypeptide(L)' 'MAKKKKNIRDVNVLASHIVEQATGEAIPKPLDATKNPAAVALGRLGGLKGGKARASKLTPEQRKEIARKAAASRWRKK' A
#
# COMPACT_ATOMS: atom_id res chain seq x y z
N MET A 1 -18.82 -12.39 8.29
CA MET A 1 -19.22 -12.01 6.93
C MET A 1 -18.01 -11.42 6.20
N ALA A 2 -17.37 -12.21 5.33
CA ALA A 2 -16.14 -11.81 4.65
C ALA A 2 -16.43 -10.67 3.66
N LYS A 3 -15.70 -9.56 3.77
CA LYS A 3 -15.80 -8.42 2.85
C LYS A 3 -15.39 -8.92 1.47
N LYS A 4 -16.35 -9.10 0.55
CA LYS A 4 -16.10 -9.48 -0.84
C LYS A 4 -15.09 -8.50 -1.41
N LYS A 5 -13.85 -8.94 -1.67
CA LYS A 5 -12.90 -8.13 -2.44
C LYS A 5 -13.59 -7.85 -3.76
N LYS A 6 -13.87 -6.58 -4.07
CA LYS A 6 -14.20 -6.19 -5.44
C LYS A 6 -12.93 -6.50 -6.24
N ASN A 7 -12.83 -7.73 -6.72
CA ASN A 7 -11.94 -8.09 -7.81
C ASN A 7 -12.54 -7.49 -9.09
N ILE A 8 -12.70 -6.16 -9.11
CA ILE A 8 -12.69 -5.45 -10.37
C ILE A 8 -11.19 -5.36 -10.67
N ARG A 9 -10.59 -6.48 -11.08
CA ARG A 9 -9.41 -6.34 -11.93
C ARG A 9 -9.93 -5.50 -13.08
N ASP A 10 -9.29 -4.36 -13.29
CA ASP A 10 -9.51 -3.56 -14.48
C ASP A 10 -9.67 -4.51 -15.67
N VAL A 11 -10.73 -4.32 -16.46
CA VAL A 11 -11.06 -5.24 -17.57
C VAL A 11 -9.87 -5.37 -18.52
N ASN A 12 -9.10 -4.29 -18.70
CA ASN A 12 -7.89 -4.31 -19.51
C ASN A 12 -6.79 -5.17 -18.88
N VAL A 13 -6.65 -5.14 -17.55
CA VAL A 13 -5.70 -6.00 -16.80
C VAL A 13 -6.13 -7.48 -16.83
N LEU A 14 -7.44 -7.76 -16.83
CA LEU A 14 -7.94 -9.12 -17.01
C LEU A 14 -7.71 -9.61 -18.44
N ALA A 15 -8.02 -8.79 -19.44
CA ALA A 15 -7.80 -9.11 -20.85
C ALA A 15 -6.31 -9.35 -21.15
N SER A 16 -5.42 -8.50 -20.62
CA SER A 16 -3.97 -8.68 -20.79
C SER A 16 -3.49 -10.01 -20.21
N HIS A 17 -4.01 -10.41 -19.04
CA HIS A 17 -3.67 -11.68 -18.41
C HIS A 17 -4.22 -12.89 -19.19
N ILE A 18 -5.42 -12.78 -19.76
CA ILE A 18 -6.00 -13.83 -20.62
C ILE A 18 -5.14 -14.03 -21.87
N VAL A 19 -4.73 -12.93 -22.52
CA VAL A 19 -3.85 -12.99 -23.69
C VAL A 19 -2.51 -13.64 -23.35
N GLU A 20 -1.84 -13.19 -22.27
CA GLU A 20 -0.57 -13.76 -21.79
C GLU A 20 -0.68 -15.27 -21.53
N GLN A 21 -1.78 -15.74 -20.92
CA GLN A 21 -2.03 -17.16 -20.68
C GLN A 21 -2.34 -17.96 -21.95
N ALA A 22 -3.02 -17.35 -22.91
CA ALA A 22 -3.45 -18.02 -24.14
C ALA A 22 -2.33 -18.13 -25.18
N THR A 23 -1.46 -17.12 -25.28
CA THR A 23 -0.37 -17.08 -26.26
C THR A 23 0.94 -17.66 -25.71
N GLY A 24 1.09 -17.72 -24.38
CA GLY A 24 2.37 -18.05 -23.74
C GLY A 24 3.41 -16.94 -23.86
N GLU A 25 3.04 -15.79 -24.41
CA GLU A 25 3.90 -14.62 -24.58
C GLU A 25 3.66 -13.64 -23.44
N ALA A 26 4.71 -13.31 -22.70
CA ALA A 26 4.64 -12.27 -21.69
C ALA A 26 4.49 -10.91 -22.37
N ILE A 27 3.37 -10.22 -22.11
CA ILE A 27 3.22 -8.82 -22.53
C ILE A 27 4.28 -8.01 -21.76
N PRO A 28 5.16 -7.26 -22.45
CA PRO A 28 6.19 -6.47 -21.79
C PRO A 28 5.51 -5.45 -20.88
N LYS A 29 5.56 -5.71 -19.58
CA LYS A 29 5.15 -4.75 -18.57
C LYS A 29 6.08 -3.54 -18.70
N PRO A 30 5.57 -2.30 -18.61
CA PRO A 30 6.45 -1.15 -18.46
C PRO A 30 7.45 -1.51 -17.37
N LEU A 31 8.74 -1.37 -17.66
CA LEU A 31 9.79 -1.58 -16.66
C LEU A 31 9.42 -0.68 -15.49
N ASP A 32 8.85 -1.28 -14.44
CA ASP A 32 8.61 -0.58 -13.18
C ASP A 32 9.94 0.09 -12.88
N ALA A 33 9.96 1.42 -12.82
CA ALA A 33 11.18 2.16 -12.55
C ALA A 33 11.73 1.62 -11.23
N THR A 34 12.68 0.69 -11.32
CA THR A 34 13.13 -0.10 -10.18
C THR A 34 13.79 0.90 -9.27
N LYS A 35 13.07 1.25 -8.19
CA LYS A 35 13.56 2.23 -7.22
C LYS A 35 14.95 1.78 -6.81
N ASN A 36 15.91 2.70 -6.83
CA ASN A 36 17.29 2.41 -6.44
C ASN A 36 17.27 1.66 -5.08
N PRO A 37 17.77 0.40 -5.01
CA PRO A 37 17.69 -0.41 -3.81
C PRO A 37 18.29 0.27 -2.58
N ALA A 38 19.38 1.03 -2.76
CA ALA A 38 19.97 1.80 -1.67
C ALA A 38 19.03 2.91 -1.18
N ALA A 39 18.31 3.59 -2.07
CA ALA A 39 17.35 4.62 -1.68
C ALA A 39 16.16 4.03 -0.89
N VAL A 40 15.70 2.83 -1.26
CA VAL A 40 14.65 2.10 -0.52
C VAL A 40 15.14 1.72 0.87
N ALA A 41 16.35 1.17 0.97
CA ALA A 41 16.95 0.80 2.25
C ALA A 41 17.13 2.03 3.17
N LEU A 42 17.64 3.14 2.64
CA LEU A 42 17.79 4.40 3.37
C LEU A 42 16.45 4.96 3.84
N GLY A 43 15.43 4.99 2.97
CA GLY A 43 14.09 5.43 3.33
C GLY A 43 13.48 4.61 4.47
N ARG A 44 13.68 3.29 4.46
CA ARG A 44 13.25 2.40 5.55
C ARG A 44 13.96 2.74 6.86
N LEU A 45 15.29 2.88 6.83
CA LEU A 45 16.08 3.24 8.01
C LEU A 45 15.62 4.57 8.62
N GLY A 46 15.41 5.59 7.77
CA GLY A 46 14.89 6.89 8.18
C GLY A 46 13.49 6.80 8.79
N GLY A 47 12.59 6.01 8.18
CA GLY A 47 11.23 5.79 8.69
C GLY A 47 11.20 5.10 10.06
N LEU A 48 12.06 4.11 10.29
CA LEU A 48 12.16 3.42 11.58
C LEU A 48 12.63 4.35 12.70
N LYS A 49 13.59 5.24 12.40
CA LYS A 49 14.08 6.25 13.34
C LYS A 49 13.02 7.34 13.59
N GLY A 50 12.48 7.91 12.51
CA GLY A 50 11.53 9.01 12.56
C GLY A 50 10.19 8.62 13.21
N GLY A 51 9.70 7.41 12.95
CA GLY A 51 8.47 6.90 13.56
C GLY A 51 8.57 6.78 15.08
N LYS A 52 9.67 6.21 15.59
CA LYS A 52 9.94 6.11 17.03
C LYS A 52 10.09 7.48 17.69
N ALA A 53 10.84 8.38 17.04
CA ALA A 53 11.00 9.75 17.52
C ALA A 53 9.66 10.49 17.60
N ARG A 54 8.82 10.38 16.56
CA ARG A 54 7.47 10.96 16.57
C ARG A 54 6.60 10.37 17.69
N ALA A 55 6.60 9.06 17.85
CA ALA A 55 5.81 8.40 18.89
C ALA A 55 6.19 8.90 20.30
N SER A 56 7.50 9.07 20.54
CA SER A 56 8.02 9.56 21.83
C SER A 56 7.62 11.00 22.13
N LYS A 57 7.48 11.85 21.10
CA LYS A 57 7.05 13.25 21.25
C LYS A 57 5.54 13.42 21.49
N LEU A 58 4.72 12.41 21.24
CA LEU A 58 3.26 12.52 21.37
C LEU A 58 2.81 12.30 22.81
N THR A 59 1.97 13.22 23.32
CA THR A 59 1.29 13.08 24.61
C THR A 59 0.19 12.02 24.56
N PRO A 60 -0.28 11.49 25.71
CA PRO A 60 -1.37 10.52 25.76
C PRO A 60 -2.65 11.01 25.06
N GLU A 61 -2.97 12.30 25.20
CA GLU A 61 -4.15 12.92 24.58
C GLU A 61 -4.05 12.97 23.06
N GLN A 62 -2.89 13.38 22.54
CA GLN A 62 -2.64 13.40 21.09
C GLN A 62 -2.70 12.00 20.49
N ARG A 63 -2.17 10.98 21.19
CA ARG A 63 -2.29 9.58 20.77
C ARG A 63 -3.75 9.13 20.71
N LYS A 64 -4.56 9.49 21.72
CA LYS A 64 -6.00 9.19 21.76
C LYS A 64 -6.76 9.85 20.60
N GLU A 65 -6.44 11.10 20.29
CA GLU A 65 -7.07 11.82 19.19
C GLU A 65 -6.76 11.18 17.83
N ILE A 66 -5.48 10.84 17.58
CA ILE A 66 -5.05 10.14 16.36
C ILE A 66 -5.79 8.79 16.22
N ALA A 67 -5.89 8.03 17.32
CA ALA A 67 -6.60 6.75 17.33
C ALA A 67 -8.08 6.91 17.00
N ARG A 68 -8.76 7.92 17.57
CA ARG A 68 -10.17 8.23 17.27
C ARG A 68 -10.36 8.59 15.79
N LYS A 69 -9.51 9.45 15.23
CA LYS A 69 -9.53 9.82 13.81
C LYS A 69 -9.33 8.60 12.89
N ALA A 70 -8.38 7.73 13.25
CA ALA A 70 -8.13 6.49 12.51
C ALA A 70 -9.34 5.54 12.54
N ALA A 71 -9.96 5.37 13.71
CA ALA A 71 -11.18 4.57 13.85
C ALA A 71 -12.32 5.13 12.99
N ALA A 72 -12.61 6.44 13.09
CA ALA A 72 -13.67 7.07 12.30
C ALA A 72 -13.47 6.88 10.78
N SER A 73 -12.24 7.02 10.28
CA SER A 73 -11.91 6.79 8.87
C SER A 73 -12.15 5.33 8.45
N ARG A 74 -11.79 4.37 9.31
CA ARG A 74 -12.01 2.94 9.07
C ARG A 74 -13.49 2.58 9.03
N TRP A 75 -14.28 3.10 9.97
CA TRP A 75 -15.70 2.78 10.09
C TRP A 75 -16.56 3.51 9.06
N ARG A 76 -16.19 4.72 8.62
CA ARG A 76 -16.89 5.44 7.53
C ARG A 76 -16.75 4.76 6.14
N LYS A 77 -15.69 3.96 5.93
CA LYS A 77 -15.46 3.18 4.70
C LYS A 77 -16.05 1.77 4.76
N LYS A 78 -16.74 1.41 5.84
CA LYS A 78 -17.47 0.15 5.95
C LYS A 78 -18.93 0.42 5.64
#